data_AF-A0A9D8F2X6-F1
#
_entry.id   AF-A0A9D8F2X6-F1
#
_cell.length_a   1.000
_cell.length_b   1.000
_cell.length_c   1.000
_cell.angle_alpha   90.00
_cell.angle_beta   90.00
_cell.angle_gamma   90.00
#
_symmetry.space_group_name_H-M   'P 1'
#
loop_
_entity.id
_entity.type
_entity.pdbx_description
1 polymer ?
#
loop_
_entity_poly.entity_id
_entity_poly.type
_entity_poly.pdbx_seq_one_letter_code
_entity_poly.pdbx_strand_id
1 'polypeptide(L)'
;MFVKCQWFTSASATAADATSPDLTLVLHDYGTNILFAVGTASIREALDHVSWPVHLQVRPEGLEEVANFARITDVKRMLRMGFEGSATLEATEDTPSTDIRPLGLGRAVTAAVLHRLRHLPTVGLNVREDNVPAIRVYESLGFVRHCEFCEAIAHPRAR
;
A
#
# COMPACT_ATOMS: atom_id res chain seq x y z
N MET A 1 -14.46 -19.81 -2.13
CA MET A 1 -13.20 -20.30 -2.73
C MET A 1 -12.22 -19.12 -2.81
N PHE A 2 -11.52 -18.82 -1.73
CA PHE A 2 -10.49 -17.77 -1.63
C PHE A 2 -9.13 -18.44 -1.42
N VAL A 3 -8.70 -19.30 -2.35
CA VAL A 3 -7.44 -20.06 -2.21
C VAL A 3 -6.20 -19.15 -2.29
N LYS A 4 -6.38 -17.90 -2.72
CA LYS A 4 -5.33 -16.90 -2.86
C LYS A 4 -5.12 -16.01 -1.64
N CYS A 5 -6.09 -15.91 -0.72
CA CYS A 5 -6.03 -14.97 0.38
C CYS A 5 -6.36 -15.65 1.71
N GLN A 6 -5.52 -15.45 2.72
CA GLN A 6 -5.79 -15.88 4.09
C GLN A 6 -5.74 -14.68 5.04
N TRP A 7 -6.76 -14.55 5.88
CA TRP A 7 -6.91 -13.46 6.84
C TRP A 7 -6.67 -13.98 8.25
N PHE A 8 -6.00 -13.16 9.05
CA PHE A 8 -5.71 -13.42 10.47
C PHE A 8 -6.08 -12.20 11.30
N THR A 9 -6.65 -12.44 12.47
CA THR A 9 -7.06 -11.40 13.41
C THR A 9 -6.84 -11.91 14.83
N SER A 10 -6.27 -11.10 15.73
CA SER A 10 -6.35 -11.44 17.15
C SER A 10 -7.73 -11.10 17.72
N ALA A 11 -8.27 -11.96 18.58
CA ALA A 11 -9.54 -11.72 19.27
C ALA A 11 -9.45 -10.66 20.39
N SER A 12 -8.30 -10.01 20.56
CA SER A 12 -7.95 -9.24 21.76
C SER A 12 -8.22 -7.74 21.66
N ALA A 13 -9.29 -7.32 20.98
CA ALA A 13 -9.78 -5.95 21.10
C ALA A 13 -10.99 -5.93 22.04
N THR A 14 -10.76 -5.70 23.34
CA THR A 14 -11.85 -5.20 24.17
C THR A 14 -12.23 -3.82 23.65
N ALA A 15 -13.52 -3.45 23.70
CA ALA A 15 -14.05 -2.23 23.09
C ALA A 15 -13.37 -0.91 23.55
N ALA A 16 -12.53 -0.96 24.58
CA ALA A 16 -11.78 0.17 25.11
C ALA A 16 -10.43 0.44 24.39
N ASP A 17 -9.91 -0.52 23.59
CA ASP A 17 -8.56 -0.46 22.99
C ASP A 17 -8.57 -0.39 21.45
N ALA A 18 -9.74 -0.10 20.86
CA ALA A 18 -10.01 -0.16 19.42
C ALA A 18 -9.35 0.96 18.58
N THR A 19 -8.15 1.42 18.93
CA THR A 19 -7.49 2.52 18.22
C THR A 19 -6.76 2.07 16.94
N SER A 20 -6.53 0.77 16.75
CA SER A 20 -6.23 0.20 15.42
C SER A 20 -6.62 -1.29 15.33
N PRO A 21 -7.26 -1.73 14.24
CA PRO A 21 -7.63 -3.13 14.06
C PRO A 21 -6.38 -4.00 13.92
N ASP A 22 -6.30 -5.09 14.67
CA ASP A 22 -5.31 -6.13 14.43
C ASP A 22 -5.76 -7.04 13.29
N LEU A 23 -5.19 -6.81 12.11
CA LEU A 23 -5.55 -7.51 10.88
C LEU A 23 -4.29 -7.78 10.05
N THR A 24 -4.12 -9.05 9.70
CA THR A 24 -3.07 -9.50 8.78
C THR A 24 -3.70 -10.23 7.60
N LEU A 25 -3.25 -9.91 6.38
CA LEU A 25 -3.62 -10.58 5.13
C LEU A 25 -2.38 -11.20 4.51
N VAL A 26 -2.45 -12.49 4.19
CA VAL A 26 -1.49 -13.17 3.32
C VAL A 26 -2.13 -13.36 1.95
N LEU A 27 -1.49 -12.81 0.92
CA LEU A 27 -1.84 -12.98 -0.48
C LEU A 27 -0.84 -13.91 -1.17
N HIS A 28 -1.34 -15.01 -1.72
CA HIS A 28 -0.64 -15.98 -2.54
C HIS A 28 -0.93 -15.70 -4.02
N ASP A 29 -0.21 -14.75 -4.63
CA ASP A 29 -0.40 -14.41 -6.04
C ASP A 29 0.90 -13.91 -6.70
N TYR A 30 0.91 -13.79 -8.02
CA TYR A 30 2.06 -13.30 -8.80
C TYR A 30 3.36 -14.11 -8.59
N GLY A 31 3.25 -15.39 -8.20
CA GLY A 31 4.41 -16.25 -7.92
C GLY A 31 5.15 -15.88 -6.63
N THR A 32 4.52 -15.11 -5.73
CA THR A 32 5.10 -14.69 -4.46
C THR A 32 4.05 -14.68 -3.34
N ASN A 33 4.52 -14.54 -2.09
CA ASN A 33 3.65 -14.30 -0.94
C ASN A 33 3.80 -12.85 -0.52
N ILE A 34 2.68 -12.16 -0.33
CA ILE A 34 2.66 -10.78 0.17
C ILE A 34 1.89 -10.76 1.49
N LEU A 35 2.55 -10.33 2.56
CA LEU A 35 1.96 -10.14 3.87
C LEU A 35 1.69 -8.65 4.10
N PHE A 36 0.42 -8.32 4.32
CA PHE A 36 -0.04 -7.01 4.74
C PHE A 36 -0.45 -7.05 6.20
N ALA A 37 -0.05 -6.07 7.01
CA ALA A 37 -0.45 -6.02 8.42
C ALA A 37 -0.69 -4.57 8.88
N VAL A 38 -1.80 -4.37 9.58
CA VAL A 38 -2.17 -3.09 10.23
C VAL A 38 -1.92 -3.13 11.75
N GLY A 39 -1.89 -4.32 12.35
CA GLY A 39 -1.48 -4.57 13.73
C GLY A 39 -0.40 -5.64 13.80
N THR A 40 0.04 -5.97 15.02
CA THR A 40 1.17 -6.89 15.26
C THR A 40 0.75 -8.26 15.77
N ALA A 41 -0.41 -8.39 16.41
CA ALA A 41 -0.74 -9.57 17.22
C ALA A 41 -1.00 -10.82 16.37
N SER A 42 -1.48 -10.65 15.12
CA SER A 42 -1.73 -11.75 14.18
C SER A 42 -0.55 -12.06 13.25
N ILE A 43 0.55 -11.29 13.29
CA ILE A 43 1.69 -11.44 12.36
C ILE A 43 2.34 -12.81 12.53
N ARG A 44 2.55 -13.26 13.77
CA ARG A 44 3.25 -14.52 14.03
C ARG A 44 2.52 -15.71 13.41
N GLU A 45 1.22 -15.79 13.66
CA GLU A 45 0.36 -16.83 13.11
C GLU A 45 0.40 -16.78 11.57
N ALA A 46 0.25 -15.59 10.98
CA ALA A 46 0.31 -15.42 9.53
C ALA A 46 1.63 -15.93 8.91
N LEU A 47 2.76 -15.70 9.57
CA LEU A 47 4.07 -16.17 9.11
C LEU A 47 4.22 -17.70 9.14
N ASP A 48 3.45 -18.42 9.94
CA ASP A 48 3.46 -19.90 9.93
C ASP A 48 2.72 -20.46 8.70
N HIS A 49 2.00 -19.62 7.94
CA HIS A 49 1.22 -19.99 6.75
C HIS A 49 1.80 -19.49 5.41
N VAL A 50 2.94 -18.78 5.41
CA VAL A 50 3.58 -18.31 4.18
C VAL A 50 4.59 -19.32 3.64
N SER A 51 4.73 -19.38 2.31
CA SER A 51 5.95 -19.95 1.71
C SER A 51 7.02 -18.86 1.64
N TRP A 52 8.27 -19.22 1.92
CA TRP A 52 9.35 -18.26 1.96
C TRP A 52 10.04 -18.09 0.59
N PRO A 53 10.59 -16.90 0.29
CA PRO A 53 10.51 -15.65 1.05
C PRO A 53 9.13 -14.98 0.94
N VAL A 54 8.83 -14.04 1.84
CA VAL A 54 7.58 -13.25 1.83
C VAL A 54 7.87 -11.76 1.68
N HIS A 55 7.14 -11.10 0.79
CA HIS A 55 7.16 -9.65 0.67
C HIS A 55 6.28 -9.03 1.74
N LEU A 56 6.76 -7.98 2.38
CA LEU A 56 6.06 -7.28 3.44
C LEU A 56 5.51 -5.95 2.92
N GLN A 57 4.28 -5.64 3.30
CA GLN A 57 3.70 -4.30 3.29
C GLN A 57 3.05 -4.06 4.66
N VAL A 58 3.87 -3.68 5.63
CA VAL A 58 3.48 -3.62 7.05
C VAL A 58 3.75 -2.23 7.61
N ARG A 59 3.05 -1.84 8.67
CA ARG A 59 3.39 -0.64 9.43
C ARG A 59 4.80 -0.76 10.06
N PRO A 60 5.47 0.34 10.43
CA PRO A 60 6.79 0.29 11.07
C PRO A 60 6.86 -0.69 12.26
N GLU A 61 5.86 -0.68 13.13
CA GLU A 61 5.72 -1.59 14.27
C GLU A 61 5.54 -3.06 13.85
N GLY A 62 4.86 -3.30 12.73
CA GLY A 62 4.74 -4.63 12.14
C GLY A 62 6.06 -5.15 11.59
N LEU A 63 6.91 -4.26 11.07
CA LEU A 63 8.25 -4.63 10.61
C LEU A 63 9.14 -5.08 11.77
N GLU A 64 9.09 -4.36 12.90
CA GLU A 64 9.78 -4.74 14.13
C GLU A 64 9.31 -6.10 14.63
N GLU A 65 8.00 -6.36 14.59
CA GLU A 65 7.45 -7.65 15.00
C GLU A 65 7.87 -8.80 14.07
N VAL A 66 7.85 -8.60 12.75
CA VAL A 66 8.36 -9.62 11.81
C VAL A 66 9.85 -9.90 12.06
N ALA A 67 10.63 -8.88 12.44
CA ALA A 67 12.06 -9.04 12.72
C ALA A 67 12.33 -9.99 13.88
N ASN A 68 11.38 -10.19 14.81
CA ASN A 68 11.49 -11.17 15.90
C ASN A 68 11.53 -12.62 15.39
N PHE A 69 10.95 -12.90 14.22
CA PHE A 69 10.78 -14.27 13.70
C PHE A 69 11.51 -14.53 12.38
N ALA A 70 11.84 -13.48 11.63
CA ALA A 70 12.43 -13.56 10.30
C ALA A 70 13.72 -12.73 10.20
N ARG A 71 14.49 -12.95 9.13
CA ARG A 71 15.55 -12.04 8.70
C ARG A 71 14.97 -11.10 7.63
N ILE A 72 15.07 -9.79 7.84
CA ILE A 72 14.50 -8.78 6.94
C ILE A 72 15.59 -8.20 6.04
N THR A 73 15.28 -8.03 4.74
CA THR A 73 16.11 -7.33 3.75
C THR A 73 15.30 -6.31 2.95
N ASP A 74 16.00 -5.45 2.20
CA ASP A 74 15.42 -4.57 1.19
C ASP A 74 14.34 -3.61 1.73
N VAL A 75 14.53 -3.14 2.97
CA VAL A 75 13.60 -2.25 3.64
C VAL A 75 13.51 -0.91 2.91
N LYS A 76 12.30 -0.51 2.56
CA LYS A 76 11.95 0.78 1.96
C LYS A 76 10.83 1.40 2.78
N ARG A 77 10.97 2.67 3.12
CA ARG A 77 9.87 3.43 3.71
C ARG A 77 8.99 4.01 2.61
N MET A 78 7.69 3.83 2.77
CA MET A 78 6.69 4.08 1.76
C MET A 78 5.56 4.93 2.36
N LEU A 79 4.97 5.76 1.51
CA LEU A 79 3.75 6.50 1.77
C LEU A 79 2.63 5.88 0.95
N ARG A 80 1.52 5.56 1.61
CA ARG A 80 0.26 5.30 0.94
C ARG A 80 -0.45 6.61 0.72
N MET A 81 -0.72 6.93 -0.54
CA MET A 81 -1.50 8.09 -0.93
C MET A 81 -2.81 7.63 -1.53
N GLY A 82 -3.86 8.42 -1.38
CA GLY A 82 -5.17 8.09 -1.93
C GLY A 82 -5.88 9.30 -2.46
N PHE A 83 -6.72 9.04 -3.43
CA PHE A 83 -7.55 10.00 -4.12
C PHE A 83 -9.00 9.56 -3.92
N GLU A 84 -9.81 10.43 -3.34
CA GLU A 84 -11.25 10.22 -3.19
C GLU A 84 -11.99 10.87 -4.36
N GLY A 85 -12.62 10.05 -5.17
CA GLY A 85 -13.37 10.48 -6.34
C GLY A 85 -14.86 10.60 -6.03
N SER A 86 -15.31 11.79 -5.62
CA SER A 86 -16.68 12.24 -5.84
C SER A 86 -16.69 13.72 -6.17
N ALA A 87 -16.15 14.06 -7.33
CA ALA A 87 -16.46 15.32 -7.97
C ALA A 87 -16.47 15.05 -9.47
N THR A 88 -17.60 15.38 -10.09
CA THR A 88 -17.71 15.65 -11.52
C THR A 88 -16.43 16.35 -11.95
N LEU A 89 -15.55 15.64 -12.66
CA LEU A 89 -14.66 16.31 -13.59
C LEU A 89 -15.62 16.91 -14.60
N GLU A 90 -16.15 18.11 -14.31
CA GLU A 90 -16.79 18.90 -15.34
C GLU A 90 -15.70 19.05 -16.39
N ALA A 91 -15.90 18.32 -17.49
CA ALA A 91 -15.16 18.53 -18.69
C ALA A 91 -15.55 19.95 -19.13
N THR A 92 -14.80 20.95 -18.65
CA THR A 92 -14.61 22.12 -19.48
C THR A 92 -13.99 21.59 -20.76
N GLU A 93 -14.79 21.64 -21.83
CA GLU A 93 -14.36 21.45 -23.20
C GLU A 93 -13.33 22.53 -23.56
N ASP A 94 -12.15 22.46 -22.97
CA ASP A 94 -10.98 23.17 -23.45
C ASP A 94 -10.24 22.22 -24.39
N THR A 95 -10.52 22.44 -25.68
CA THR A 95 -9.67 22.20 -26.85
C THR A 95 -8.23 21.78 -26.49
N PRO A 96 -7.65 20.72 -27.10
CA PRO A 96 -6.29 20.33 -26.80
C PRO A 96 -5.33 21.47 -27.16
N SER A 97 -4.85 22.16 -26.13
CA SER A 97 -3.71 23.04 -26.23
C SER A 97 -2.51 22.19 -26.63
N THR A 98 -2.04 22.38 -27.87
CA THR A 98 -0.81 21.78 -28.42
C THR A 98 0.45 22.40 -27.81
N ASP A 99 0.42 22.73 -26.52
CA ASP A 99 1.53 23.31 -25.78
C ASP A 99 2.21 22.22 -24.97
N ILE A 100 2.98 21.39 -25.68
CA ILE A 100 3.82 20.34 -25.10
C ILE A 100 5.10 20.99 -24.52
N ARG A 101 4.94 21.96 -23.61
CA ARG A 101 5.96 22.16 -22.56
C ARG A 101 6.04 20.84 -21.81
N PRO A 102 7.19 20.39 -21.29
CA PRO A 102 7.30 19.08 -20.65
C PRO A 102 6.48 19.06 -19.33
N LEU A 103 5.17 18.92 -19.45
CA LEU A 103 4.25 18.45 -18.44
C LEU A 103 4.69 17.00 -18.23
N GLY A 104 5.66 16.81 -17.32
CA GLY A 104 6.40 15.57 -17.18
C GLY A 104 5.49 14.35 -17.31
N LEU A 105 5.91 13.36 -18.09
CA LEU A 105 5.13 12.18 -18.47
C LEU A 105 4.37 11.54 -17.31
N GLY A 106 4.94 11.57 -16.09
CA GLY A 106 4.29 11.08 -14.88
C GLY A 106 2.94 11.74 -14.58
N ARG A 107 2.80 13.07 -14.76
CA ARG A 107 1.52 13.77 -14.54
C ARG A 107 0.50 13.38 -15.60
N ALA A 108 0.90 13.38 -16.87
CA ALA A 108 0.01 13.04 -17.98
C ALA A 108 -0.52 11.60 -17.87
N VAL A 109 0.37 10.64 -17.58
CA VAL A 109 0.00 9.24 -17.39
C VAL A 109 -0.92 9.07 -16.18
N THR A 110 -0.58 9.68 -15.03
CA THR A 110 -1.40 9.55 -13.81
C THR A 110 -2.79 10.15 -14.01
N ALA A 111 -2.89 11.32 -14.65
CA ALA A 111 -4.18 11.94 -14.95
C ALA A 111 -5.04 11.08 -15.90
N ALA A 112 -4.43 10.48 -16.93
CA ALA A 112 -5.12 9.57 -17.83
C ALA A 112 -5.65 8.33 -17.10
N VAL A 113 -4.87 7.76 -16.17
CA VAL A 113 -5.30 6.65 -15.32
C VAL A 113 -6.46 7.06 -14.41
N LEU A 114 -6.37 8.20 -13.71
CA LEU A 114 -7.47 8.70 -12.88
C LEU A 114 -8.77 8.88 -13.67
N HIS A 115 -8.68 9.45 -14.89
CA HIS A 115 -9.85 9.59 -15.74
C HIS A 115 -10.49 8.25 -16.09
N ARG A 116 -9.69 7.20 -16.34
CA ARG A 116 -10.19 5.84 -16.60
C ARG A 116 -10.81 5.21 -15.36
N LEU A 117 -10.25 5.50 -14.19
CA LEU A 117 -10.70 4.98 -12.89
C LEU A 117 -11.77 5.85 -12.21
N ARG A 118 -12.29 6.89 -12.86
CA ARG A 118 -13.28 7.83 -12.30
C ARG A 118 -14.57 7.22 -11.74
N HIS A 119 -14.85 5.97 -12.10
CA HIS A 119 -16.01 5.22 -11.62
C HIS A 119 -15.74 4.51 -10.28
N LEU A 120 -14.48 4.48 -9.84
CA LEU A 120 -14.08 3.98 -8.53
C LEU A 120 -14.14 5.12 -7.51
N PRO A 121 -14.72 4.91 -6.32
CA PRO A 121 -14.82 5.94 -5.29
C PRO A 121 -13.47 6.32 -4.72
N THR A 122 -12.49 5.42 -4.78
CA THR A 122 -11.17 5.63 -4.19
C THR A 122 -10.10 4.97 -5.05
N VAL A 123 -9.00 5.70 -5.26
CA VAL A 123 -7.78 5.19 -5.89
C VAL A 123 -6.64 5.33 -4.89
N GLY A 124 -6.00 4.22 -4.54
CA GLY A 124 -4.82 4.20 -3.67
C GLY A 124 -3.54 3.92 -4.48
N LEU A 125 -2.43 4.54 -4.09
CA LEU A 125 -1.10 4.22 -4.58
C LEU A 125 -0.08 4.22 -3.46
N ASN A 126 1.04 3.54 -3.69
CA ASN A 126 2.19 3.53 -2.80
C ASN A 126 3.37 4.23 -3.49
N VAL A 127 4.08 5.09 -2.77
CA VAL A 127 5.27 5.80 -3.26
C VAL A 127 6.37 5.76 -2.20
N ARG A 128 7.64 5.67 -2.60
CA ARG A 128 8.74 5.79 -1.64
C ARG A 128 8.69 7.17 -0.98
N GLU A 129 8.91 7.23 0.33
CA GLU A 129 8.84 8.50 1.06
C GLU A 129 9.85 9.55 0.54
N ASP A 130 10.98 9.07 0.01
CA ASP A 130 12.09 9.88 -0.48
C ASP A 130 11.89 10.36 -1.93
N ASN A 131 10.84 9.89 -2.61
CA ASN A 131 10.53 10.30 -3.98
C ASN A 131 9.69 11.59 -4.00
N VAL A 132 10.31 12.68 -3.52
CA VAL A 132 9.71 14.02 -3.47
C VAL A 132 9.12 14.47 -4.81
N PRO A 133 9.76 14.24 -5.98
CA PRO A 133 9.16 14.62 -7.26
C PRO A 133 7.84 13.91 -7.56
N ALA A 134 7.76 12.59 -7.32
CA ALA A 134 6.52 11.83 -7.55
C ALA A 134 5.42 12.23 -6.57
N ILE A 135 5.76 12.42 -5.29
CA ILE A 135 4.82 12.88 -4.25
C ILE A 135 4.17 14.20 -4.68
N ARG A 136 4.95 15.18 -5.14
CA ARG A 136 4.43 16.47 -5.64
C ARG A 136 3.51 16.31 -6.83
N VAL A 137 3.82 15.39 -7.76
CA VAL A 137 2.93 15.08 -8.89
C VAL A 137 1.59 14.56 -8.38
N TYR A 138 1.59 13.60 -7.46
CA TYR A 138 0.36 13.02 -6.92
C TYR A 138 -0.47 14.04 -6.12
N GLU A 139 0.17 14.82 -5.24
CA GLU A 139 -0.49 15.91 -4.50
C GLU A 139 -1.13 16.92 -5.46
N SER A 140 -0.44 17.30 -6.53
CA SER A 140 -0.96 18.22 -7.55
C SER A 140 -2.11 17.66 -8.41
N LEU A 141 -2.41 16.36 -8.27
CA LEU A 141 -3.53 15.67 -8.91
C LEU A 141 -4.65 15.33 -7.90
N GLY A 142 -4.52 15.78 -6.64
CA GLY A 142 -5.54 15.60 -5.61
C GLY A 142 -5.35 14.37 -4.72
N PHE A 143 -4.23 13.66 -4.82
CA PHE A 143 -3.91 12.61 -3.84
C PHE A 143 -3.53 13.23 -2.50
N VAL A 144 -4.01 12.63 -1.42
CA VAL A 144 -3.63 12.94 -0.04
C VAL A 144 -2.79 11.82 0.55
N ARG A 145 -1.90 12.14 1.48
CA ARG A 145 -1.12 11.13 2.24
C ARG A 145 -2.04 10.51 3.28
N HIS A 146 -2.19 9.20 3.28
CA HIS A 146 -3.00 8.49 4.27
C HIS A 146 -2.16 7.93 5.40
N CYS A 147 -1.11 7.17 5.07
CA CYS A 147 -0.33 6.48 6.08
C CYS A 147 1.07 6.10 5.60
N GLU A 148 1.98 5.94 6.56
CA GLU A 148 3.31 5.38 6.37
C GLU A 148 3.29 3.86 6.53
N PHE A 149 4.11 3.18 5.75
CA PHE A 149 4.35 1.74 5.86
C PHE A 149 5.74 1.37 5.32
N CYS A 150 6.18 0.16 5.59
CA CYS A 150 7.44 -0.40 5.13
C CYS A 150 7.19 -1.49 4.09
N GLU A 151 7.93 -1.41 2.98
CA GLU A 151 8.14 -2.53 2.07
C GLU A 151 9.45 -3.23 2.40
N ALA A 152 9.45 -4.56 2.48
CA ALA A 152 10.66 -5.34 2.72
C ALA A 152 10.49 -6.79 2.23
N ILE A 153 11.56 -7.57 2.30
CA ILE A 153 11.52 -9.03 2.08
C ILE A 153 11.91 -9.72 3.37
N ALA A 154 11.06 -10.62 3.85
CA ALA A 154 11.36 -11.47 5.00
C ALA A 154 11.81 -12.86 4.52
N HIS A 155 12.84 -13.36 5.19
CA HIS A 155 13.44 -14.67 4.96
C HIS A 155 13.36 -15.50 6.24
N PRO A 156 13.30 -16.84 6.15
CA PRO A 156 13.36 -17.67 7.33
C PRO A 156 14.70 -17.43 8.03
N ARG A 157 14.69 -17.40 9.37
CA ARG A 157 15.95 -17.39 10.13
C ARG A 157 16.66 -18.73 9.89
N ALA A 158 17.98 -18.67 9.68
CA ALA A 158 18.79 -19.88 9.72
C ALA A 158 18.65 -20.50 11.12
N ARG A 159 18.43 -21.82 11.16
CA ARG A 159 18.45 -22.58 12.41
C ARG A 159 19.86 -22.67 12.97
#